data_AF-A0A3D3MEI0-F1
#
_entry.id   AF-A0A3D3MEI0-F1
#
_cell.length_a   1.000
_cell.length_b   1.000
_cell.length_c   1.000
_cell.angle_alpha   90.00
_cell.angle_beta   90.00
_cell.angle_gamma   90.00
#
_symmetry.space_group_name_H-M   'P 1'
#
loop_
_entity.id
_entity.type
_entity.pdbx_description
1 polymer ?
#
loop_
_entity_poly.entity_id
_entity_poly.type
_entity_poly.pdbx_seq_one_letter_code
_entity_poly.pdbx_strand_id
1 'polypeptide(L)'
;MKSINTVEKSNKPHLQTQRPTTHHSYLGSELLYKKLQESLARTGNINNPETKEIEKSFMMTLNIDQMSTYQELKSEMYNGAMWPWPVWVRSFISASRAGKDPLGKNFRGDNRNPSTADVGPNLSSSSRTKFNFIYDGNKSEYKKFNIGADPTIKYDSEGKIVAQKIPEPSYKILNNYASNDSKNGHLEFSYEAKDPLTPSIGTPSLDVWASFDMKETGDNLSINASFMGDNFPSTEAFIQDQSGTRLFLGASKEKGNILTLYGEADVNIFQVNMNIKFDKKGNFVGVRQGDQLIPVTYWNKQIQEKFKKQ
;
A
#
# COMPACT_ATOMS: atom_id res chain seq x y z
N MET A 1 -74.56 41.04 -13.70
CA MET A 1 -74.46 39.98 -12.67
C MET A 1 -73.50 38.91 -13.16
N LYS A 2 -72.73 38.34 -12.23
CA LYS A 2 -71.56 37.45 -12.35
C LYS A 2 -71.62 36.36 -13.44
N SER A 3 -70.49 36.05 -14.07
CA SER A 3 -69.74 34.78 -13.84
C SER A 3 -68.49 34.66 -14.72
N ILE A 4 -67.55 33.88 -14.19
CA ILE A 4 -66.14 33.65 -14.54
C ILE A 4 -66.04 32.62 -15.69
N ASN A 5 -65.01 32.70 -16.54
CA ASN A 5 -64.34 31.54 -17.16
C ASN A 5 -62.93 31.97 -17.66
N THR A 6 -61.86 31.65 -16.93
CA THR A 6 -60.95 30.48 -17.06
C THR A 6 -59.79 30.75 -18.04
N VAL A 7 -58.59 30.92 -17.46
CA VAL A 7 -57.31 31.07 -18.18
C VAL A 7 -56.73 29.67 -18.41
N GLU A 8 -56.67 29.22 -19.67
CA GLU A 8 -55.88 28.06 -20.06
C GLU A 8 -54.39 28.44 -20.14
N LYS A 9 -53.59 27.82 -19.27
CA LYS A 9 -52.12 27.81 -19.39
C LYS A 9 -51.72 26.70 -20.37
N SER A 10 -51.30 27.07 -21.58
CA SER A 10 -50.64 26.12 -22.49
C SER A 10 -49.19 25.90 -22.04
N ASN A 11 -48.90 24.75 -21.44
CA ASN A 11 -47.53 24.24 -21.28
C ASN A 11 -47.05 23.66 -22.62
N LYS A 12 -46.18 24.37 -23.33
CA LYS A 12 -45.35 23.76 -24.39
C LYS A 12 -44.02 23.32 -23.76
N PRO A 13 -43.60 22.05 -23.91
CA PRO A 13 -42.33 21.59 -23.39
C PRO A 13 -41.17 22.15 -24.22
N HIS A 14 -40.19 22.74 -23.54
CA HIS A 14 -38.90 23.09 -24.11
C HIS A 14 -38.19 21.81 -24.59
N LEU A 15 -38.00 21.67 -25.89
CA LEU A 15 -37.08 20.72 -26.50
C LEU A 15 -35.65 21.07 -26.06
N GLN A 16 -35.15 20.32 -25.08
CA GLN A 16 -33.73 20.33 -24.73
C GLN A 16 -33.03 19.38 -25.72
N THR A 17 -32.26 19.96 -26.63
CA THR A 17 -31.39 19.24 -27.55
C THR A 17 -30.45 18.36 -26.76
N GLN A 18 -30.62 17.04 -26.87
CA GLN A 18 -29.71 16.06 -26.28
C GLN A 18 -28.33 16.26 -26.92
N ARG A 19 -27.36 16.70 -26.10
CA ARG A 19 -25.94 16.57 -26.44
C ARG A 19 -25.61 15.08 -26.47
N PRO A 20 -24.87 14.60 -27.48
CA PRO A 20 -24.49 13.19 -27.56
C PRO A 20 -23.63 12.86 -26.34
N THR A 21 -24.15 12.01 -25.46
CA THR A 21 -23.36 11.39 -24.40
C THR A 21 -22.44 10.39 -25.05
N THR A 22 -21.17 10.76 -25.19
CA THR A 22 -20.09 9.80 -25.40
C THR A 22 -20.13 8.79 -24.27
N HIS A 23 -20.50 7.55 -24.60
CA HIS A 23 -20.37 6.41 -23.72
C HIS A 23 -18.88 6.14 -23.49
N HIS A 24 -18.26 6.85 -22.55
CA HIS A 24 -17.03 6.37 -21.93
C HIS A 24 -17.42 5.15 -21.10
N SER A 25 -17.12 3.95 -21.62
CA SER A 25 -17.11 2.75 -20.80
C SER A 25 -16.27 3.06 -19.57
N TYR A 26 -16.87 3.08 -18.39
CA TYR A 26 -16.12 3.22 -17.14
C TYR A 26 -15.25 1.97 -16.99
N LEU A 27 -14.00 2.06 -17.44
CA LEU A 27 -12.98 1.09 -17.09
C LEU A 27 -12.76 1.19 -15.58
N GLY A 28 -12.70 0.05 -14.89
CA GLY A 28 -12.41 0.01 -13.46
C GLY A 28 -11.06 0.66 -13.13
N SER A 29 -10.92 1.16 -11.90
CA SER A 29 -9.70 1.81 -11.38
C SER A 29 -8.45 0.96 -11.59
N GLU A 30 -8.58 -0.36 -11.45
CA GLU A 30 -7.49 -1.32 -11.65
C GLU A 30 -6.94 -1.29 -13.07
N LEU A 31 -7.83 -1.33 -14.05
CA LEU A 31 -7.46 -1.35 -15.45
C LEU A 31 -6.87 0.00 -15.89
N LEU A 32 -7.42 1.09 -15.38
CA LEU A 32 -6.87 2.44 -15.64
C LEU A 32 -5.51 2.63 -14.98
N TYR A 33 -5.31 2.11 -13.77
CA TYR A 33 -4.00 2.13 -13.13
C TYR A 33 -2.97 1.31 -13.91
N LYS A 34 -3.34 0.12 -14.38
CA LYS A 34 -2.46 -0.69 -15.24
C LYS A 34 -2.07 0.05 -16.52
N LYS A 35 -3.02 0.70 -17.19
CA LYS A 35 -2.75 1.52 -18.38
C LYS A 35 -1.82 2.71 -18.05
N LEU A 36 -1.98 3.30 -16.87
CA LEU A 36 -1.10 4.38 -16.42
C LEU A 36 0.33 3.86 -16.23
N GLN A 37 0.51 2.70 -15.59
CA GLN A 37 1.81 2.04 -15.42
C GLN A 37 2.46 1.72 -16.78
N GLU A 38 1.70 1.14 -17.71
CA GLU A 38 2.17 0.85 -19.08
C GLU A 38 2.60 2.12 -19.82
N SER A 39 1.84 3.20 -19.68
CA SER A 39 2.18 4.49 -20.26
C SER A 39 3.45 5.07 -19.65
N LEU A 40 3.60 5.02 -18.32
CA LEU A 40 4.79 5.50 -17.61
C LEU A 40 6.04 4.69 -17.97
N ALA A 41 5.96 3.36 -18.02
CA ALA A 41 7.08 2.52 -18.45
C ALA A 41 7.55 2.90 -19.87
N ARG A 42 6.61 3.15 -20.78
CA ARG A 42 6.92 3.54 -22.17
C ARG A 42 7.46 4.96 -22.28
N THR A 43 6.84 5.95 -21.64
CA THR A 43 7.19 7.38 -21.81
C THR A 43 8.29 7.85 -20.87
N GLY A 44 8.41 7.23 -19.69
CA GLY A 44 9.28 7.69 -18.59
C GLY A 44 8.90 9.08 -18.07
N ASN A 45 7.72 9.60 -18.41
CA ASN A 45 7.37 10.99 -18.17
C ASN A 45 5.89 11.15 -17.86
N ILE A 46 5.57 11.42 -16.59
CA ILE A 46 4.20 11.71 -16.12
C ILE A 46 3.55 12.90 -16.85
N ASN A 47 4.36 13.82 -17.38
CA ASN A 47 3.88 15.00 -18.10
C ASN A 47 3.67 14.77 -19.61
N ASN A 48 3.96 13.58 -20.13
CA ASN A 48 3.65 13.22 -21.51
C ASN A 48 2.13 13.31 -21.77
N PRO A 49 1.66 13.88 -22.90
CA PRO A 49 0.23 14.06 -23.18
C PRO A 49 -0.61 12.78 -23.03
N GLU A 50 -0.11 11.65 -23.52
CA GLU A 50 -0.80 10.37 -23.42
C GLU A 50 -0.92 9.90 -21.96
N THR A 51 0.16 10.08 -21.19
CA THR A 51 0.19 9.68 -19.78
C THR A 51 -0.75 10.55 -18.95
N LYS A 52 -0.83 11.85 -19.23
CA LYS A 52 -1.75 12.80 -18.57
C LYS A 52 -3.22 12.45 -18.79
N GLU A 53 -3.61 12.05 -20.00
CA GLU A 53 -5.00 11.68 -20.29
C GLU A 53 -5.41 10.40 -19.55
N ILE A 54 -4.52 9.41 -19.49
CA ILE A 54 -4.75 8.17 -18.74
C ILE A 54 -4.78 8.47 -17.23
N GLU A 55 -3.84 9.27 -16.73
CA GLU A 55 -3.79 9.71 -15.33
C GLU A 55 -5.08 10.39 -14.91
N LYS A 56 -5.57 11.35 -15.72
CA LYS A 56 -6.82 12.06 -15.45
C LYS A 56 -8.00 11.10 -15.35
N SER A 57 -8.08 10.14 -16.28
CA SER A 57 -9.12 9.11 -16.27
C SER A 57 -9.01 8.22 -15.03
N PHE A 58 -7.80 7.83 -14.65
CA PHE A 58 -7.53 7.06 -13.43
C PHE A 58 -7.94 7.83 -12.18
N MET A 59 -7.55 9.09 -12.03
CA MET A 59 -7.90 9.94 -10.88
C MET A 59 -9.41 10.09 -10.69
N MET A 60 -10.19 10.13 -11.77
CA MET A 60 -11.65 10.18 -11.70
C MET A 60 -12.28 8.93 -11.07
N THR A 61 -11.53 7.83 -10.92
CA THR A 61 -11.99 6.61 -10.24
C THR A 61 -11.63 6.54 -8.77
N LEU A 62 -10.86 7.51 -8.27
CA LEU A 62 -10.35 7.53 -6.89
C LEU A 62 -11.29 8.30 -5.96
N ASN A 63 -11.36 7.87 -4.70
CA ASN A 63 -11.92 8.70 -3.62
C ASN A 63 -10.94 9.81 -3.20
N ILE A 64 -11.38 10.72 -2.33
CA ILE A 64 -10.59 11.90 -1.91
C ILE A 64 -9.26 11.49 -1.25
N ASP A 65 -9.29 10.52 -0.34
CA ASP A 65 -8.09 10.06 0.36
C ASP A 65 -7.09 9.40 -0.61
N GLN A 66 -7.60 8.58 -1.53
CA GLN A 66 -6.83 7.98 -2.61
C GLN A 66 -6.22 9.05 -3.50
N MET A 67 -6.99 10.02 -3.95
CA MET A 67 -6.48 11.09 -4.79
C MET A 67 -5.39 11.91 -4.08
N SER A 68 -5.55 12.18 -2.79
CA SER A 68 -4.55 12.89 -1.98
C SER A 68 -3.23 12.12 -1.92
N THR A 69 -3.27 10.83 -1.56
CA THR A 69 -2.07 9.98 -1.53
C THR A 69 -1.43 9.86 -2.91
N TYR A 70 -2.23 9.82 -3.99
CA TYR A 70 -1.70 9.77 -5.35
C TYR A 70 -0.88 11.01 -5.68
N GLN A 71 -1.45 12.18 -5.41
CA GLN A 71 -0.80 13.46 -5.70
C GLN A 71 0.46 13.64 -4.86
N GLU A 72 0.44 13.18 -3.61
CA GLU A 72 1.60 13.22 -2.73
C GLU A 72 2.74 12.32 -3.22
N LEU A 73 2.43 11.10 -3.69
CA LEU A 73 3.44 10.21 -4.27
C LEU A 73 3.96 10.76 -5.60
N LYS A 74 3.06 11.25 -6.46
CA LYS A 74 3.41 11.85 -7.76
C LYS A 74 4.35 13.04 -7.58
N SER A 75 4.07 13.95 -6.66
CA SER A 75 4.92 15.12 -6.46
C SER A 75 6.35 14.73 -6.06
N GLU A 76 6.55 13.65 -5.30
CA GLU A 76 7.91 13.20 -4.99
C GLU A 76 8.59 12.49 -6.15
N MET A 77 7.87 11.59 -6.81
CA MET A 77 8.44 10.74 -7.86
C MET A 77 8.93 11.54 -9.07
N TYR A 78 8.29 12.68 -9.38
CA TYR A 78 8.52 13.39 -10.63
C TYR A 78 9.08 14.81 -10.47
N ASN A 79 9.57 15.19 -9.28
CA ASN A 79 10.16 16.51 -8.99
C ASN A 79 11.68 16.62 -9.29
N GLY A 80 12.21 15.81 -10.21
CA GLY A 80 13.55 16.06 -10.81
C GLY A 80 14.77 15.55 -10.03
N ALA A 81 14.60 14.80 -8.95
CA ALA A 81 15.68 13.97 -8.37
C ALA A 81 15.66 12.57 -9.01
N MET A 82 16.83 11.96 -9.25
CA MET A 82 16.95 10.63 -9.85
C MET A 82 16.45 9.53 -8.88
N TRP A 83 15.18 9.19 -8.99
CA TRP A 83 14.49 8.00 -8.43
C TRP A 83 14.38 7.92 -6.89
N PRO A 84 13.34 8.53 -6.30
CA PRO A 84 12.89 8.10 -4.99
C PRO A 84 12.28 6.69 -5.07
N TRP A 85 12.45 5.92 -4.00
CA TRP A 85 12.06 4.54 -3.86
C TRP A 85 11.05 4.40 -2.71
N PRO A 86 9.74 4.48 -3.00
CA PRO A 86 8.70 4.26 -2.01
C PRO A 86 8.69 2.80 -1.54
N VAL A 87 8.58 2.62 -0.23
CA VAL A 87 8.53 1.31 0.44
C VAL A 87 7.32 1.26 1.35
N TRP A 88 6.65 0.10 1.37
CA TRP A 88 5.54 -0.20 2.24
C TRP A 88 5.87 -1.44 3.06
N VAL A 89 5.52 -1.38 4.35
CA VAL A 89 5.54 -2.50 5.28
C VAL A 89 4.15 -2.63 5.87
N ARG A 90 3.58 -3.84 5.85
CA ARG A 90 2.23 -4.09 6.34
C ARG A 90 2.18 -5.30 7.24
N SER A 91 1.38 -5.16 8.29
CA SER A 91 0.92 -6.25 9.14
C SER A 91 -0.54 -6.60 8.82
N PHE A 92 -0.86 -7.87 8.58
CA PHE A 92 -2.22 -8.32 8.22
C PHE A 92 -2.47 -9.76 8.68
N ILE A 93 -3.72 -10.10 8.96
CA ILE A 93 -4.14 -11.43 9.38
C ILE A 93 -4.60 -12.22 8.16
N SER A 94 -3.91 -13.31 7.80
CA SER A 94 -4.22 -14.06 6.58
C SER A 94 -5.60 -14.73 6.61
N ALA A 95 -6.07 -15.14 7.79
CA ALA A 95 -7.38 -15.73 7.99
C ALA A 95 -8.53 -14.72 7.90
N SER A 96 -9.77 -15.19 7.72
CA SER A 96 -10.97 -14.34 7.72
C SER A 96 -11.47 -13.93 9.10
N ARG A 97 -11.02 -14.65 10.13
CA ARG A 97 -11.35 -14.44 11.54
C ARG A 97 -10.09 -14.62 12.38
N ALA A 98 -9.96 -13.82 13.43
CA ALA A 98 -8.89 -13.96 14.40
C ALA A 98 -9.42 -13.77 15.82
N GLY A 99 -8.91 -14.61 16.72
CA GLY A 99 -9.22 -14.51 18.14
C GLY A 99 -10.67 -14.74 18.51
N LYS A 100 -10.89 -14.82 19.82
CA LYS A 100 -12.20 -14.71 20.45
C LYS A 100 -12.09 -13.82 21.67
N ASP A 101 -13.05 -12.93 21.86
CA ASP A 101 -13.20 -12.28 23.15
C ASP A 101 -13.77 -13.26 24.20
N PRO A 102 -13.82 -12.89 25.50
CA PRO A 102 -14.35 -13.77 26.55
C PRO A 102 -15.81 -14.21 26.36
N LEU A 103 -16.57 -13.51 25.49
CA LEU A 103 -17.95 -13.84 25.14
C LEU A 103 -18.03 -14.69 23.86
N GLY A 104 -16.90 -15.18 23.36
CA GLY A 104 -16.81 -16.02 22.16
C GLY A 104 -16.92 -15.25 20.84
N LYS A 105 -16.90 -13.92 20.85
CA LYS A 105 -17.04 -13.08 19.65
C LYS A 105 -15.72 -13.01 18.89
N ASN A 106 -15.78 -13.18 17.57
CA ASN A 106 -14.58 -13.22 16.73
C ASN A 106 -14.24 -11.83 16.17
N PHE A 107 -12.96 -11.57 15.95
CA PHE A 107 -12.51 -10.39 15.22
C PHE A 107 -12.34 -10.71 13.73
N ARG A 108 -12.48 -9.69 12.89
CA ARG A 108 -12.18 -9.76 11.46
C ARG A 108 -10.68 -9.98 11.25
N GLY A 109 -10.33 -10.98 10.44
CA GLY A 109 -9.03 -11.03 9.78
C GLY A 109 -9.11 -10.49 8.35
N ASP A 110 -7.95 -10.29 7.71
CA ASP A 110 -7.84 -9.66 6.39
C ASP A 110 -8.18 -10.61 5.23
N ASN A 111 -8.28 -11.92 5.50
CA ASN A 111 -8.67 -12.95 4.53
C ASN A 111 -7.91 -12.88 3.19
N ARG A 112 -6.60 -12.68 3.26
CA ARG A 112 -5.79 -12.45 2.06
C ARG A 112 -4.40 -13.06 2.18
N ASN A 113 -3.76 -13.17 1.03
CA ASN A 113 -2.33 -13.43 0.90
C ASN A 113 -1.55 -12.11 0.74
N PRO A 114 -0.21 -12.15 0.73
CA PRO A 114 0.59 -10.99 0.38
C PRO A 114 0.24 -10.51 -1.03
N SER A 115 0.19 -9.19 -1.20
CA SER A 115 -0.15 -8.59 -2.50
C SER A 115 0.66 -7.34 -2.79
N THR A 116 1.34 -7.29 -3.94
CA THR A 116 1.83 -6.01 -4.49
C THR A 116 0.78 -5.30 -5.33
N ALA A 117 -0.34 -5.97 -5.63
CA ALA A 117 -1.29 -5.61 -6.69
C ALA A 117 -2.33 -4.57 -6.27
N ASP A 118 -2.12 -3.84 -5.19
CA ASP A 118 -3.08 -2.82 -4.80
C ASP A 118 -3.18 -1.73 -5.86
N VAL A 119 -4.40 -1.35 -6.21
CA VAL A 119 -4.65 -0.41 -7.28
C VAL A 119 -4.68 1.02 -6.76
N GLY A 120 -3.84 1.85 -7.36
CA GLY A 120 -3.65 3.23 -6.94
C GLY A 120 -2.74 3.41 -5.73
N PRO A 121 -2.70 4.62 -5.16
CA PRO A 121 -1.74 5.01 -4.13
C PRO A 121 -2.11 4.51 -2.73
N ASN A 122 -3.38 4.15 -2.51
CA ASN A 122 -3.80 3.48 -1.30
C ASN A 122 -3.84 2.00 -1.57
N LEU A 123 -3.10 1.29 -0.73
CA LEU A 123 -3.14 -0.15 -0.68
C LEU A 123 -4.57 -0.58 -0.31
N SER A 124 -5.34 -1.11 -1.27
CA SER A 124 -6.73 -1.53 -1.07
C SER A 124 -6.85 -2.83 -0.28
N SER A 125 -5.77 -3.63 -0.27
CA SER A 125 -5.64 -4.79 0.62
C SER A 125 -5.60 -4.31 2.06
N SER A 126 -6.51 -4.85 2.87
CA SER A 126 -6.61 -4.46 4.26
C SER A 126 -5.40 -4.88 5.09
N SER A 127 -5.14 -4.17 6.17
CA SER A 127 -4.00 -4.35 7.07
C SER A 127 -4.42 -3.99 8.49
N ARG A 128 -3.83 -4.66 9.46
CA ARG A 128 -3.95 -4.25 10.87
C ARG A 128 -3.15 -2.98 11.10
N THR A 129 -1.98 -2.87 10.46
CA THR A 129 -1.15 -1.66 10.43
C THR A 129 -0.34 -1.61 9.15
N LYS A 130 -0.07 -0.42 8.65
CA LYS A 130 0.82 -0.15 7.53
C LYS A 130 1.74 1.01 7.86
N PHE A 131 3.01 0.86 7.52
CA PHE A 131 4.02 1.89 7.62
C PHE A 131 4.70 2.08 6.26
N ASN A 132 4.82 3.32 5.82
CA ASN A 132 5.32 3.65 4.49
C ASN A 132 6.34 4.77 4.60
N PHE A 133 7.37 4.71 3.77
CA PHE A 133 8.40 5.72 3.68
C PHE A 133 8.94 5.81 2.26
N ILE A 134 9.72 6.86 1.99
CA ILE A 134 10.41 7.04 0.73
C ILE A 134 11.91 7.18 1.01
N TYR A 135 12.72 6.38 0.32
CA TYR A 135 14.15 6.59 0.25
C TYR A 135 14.51 7.38 -1.01
N ASP A 136 15.14 8.54 -0.87
CA ASP A 136 15.64 9.34 -2.00
C ASP A 136 17.16 9.25 -2.06
N GLY A 137 17.67 8.46 -3.01
CA GLY A 137 19.10 8.15 -3.11
C GLY A 137 19.98 9.34 -3.45
N ASN A 138 19.46 10.41 -4.07
CA ASN A 138 20.30 11.58 -4.39
C ASN A 138 20.33 12.59 -3.27
N LYS A 139 19.20 12.73 -2.57
CA LYS A 139 19.15 13.56 -1.38
C LYS A 139 19.76 12.86 -0.17
N SER A 140 19.98 11.54 -0.29
CA SER A 140 20.41 10.67 0.80
C SER A 140 19.52 10.94 2.01
N GLU A 141 18.23 10.68 1.85
CA GLU A 141 17.26 10.92 2.91
C GLU A 141 16.16 9.85 2.89
N TYR A 142 15.68 9.52 4.09
CA TYR A 142 14.39 8.88 4.28
C TYR A 142 13.36 9.93 4.68
N LYS A 143 12.20 9.92 4.03
CA LYS A 143 11.13 10.91 4.24
C LYS A 143 9.75 10.30 4.15
N LYS A 144 8.75 11.13 4.44
CA LYS A 144 7.31 10.83 4.29
C LYS A 144 6.88 9.56 5.02
N PHE A 145 7.29 9.47 6.28
CA PHE A 145 6.84 8.43 7.18
C PHE A 145 5.33 8.58 7.38
N ASN A 146 4.57 7.58 6.96
CA ASN A 146 3.13 7.55 7.10
C ASN A 146 2.73 6.24 7.76
N ILE A 147 1.89 6.32 8.78
CA ILE A 147 1.32 5.14 9.45
C ILE A 147 -0.20 5.16 9.35
N GLY A 148 -0.80 3.98 9.20
CA GLY A 148 -2.24 3.83 9.22
C GLY A 148 -2.68 2.43 9.60
N ALA A 149 -3.98 2.26 9.78
CA ALA A 149 -4.61 1.00 10.14
C ALA A 149 -6.00 0.91 9.52
N ASP A 150 -6.45 -0.30 9.17
CA ASP A 150 -7.85 -0.52 8.85
C ASP A 150 -8.66 -0.81 10.12
N PRO A 151 -9.99 -0.57 10.09
CA PRO A 151 -10.84 -0.81 11.24
C PRO A 151 -10.69 -2.23 11.79
N THR A 152 -10.62 -2.34 13.12
CA THR A 152 -10.96 -3.57 13.82
C THR A 152 -12.48 -3.72 13.79
N ILE A 153 -12.94 -4.93 13.43
CA ILE A 153 -14.36 -5.26 13.35
C ILE A 153 -14.59 -6.52 14.19
N LYS A 154 -15.57 -6.48 15.08
CA LYS A 154 -15.98 -7.61 15.93
C LYS A 154 -17.35 -8.14 15.48
N TYR A 155 -17.48 -9.46 15.43
CA TYR A 155 -18.70 -10.16 15.05
C TYR A 155 -19.29 -10.98 16.20
N ASP A 156 -20.61 -11.09 16.26
CA ASP A 156 -21.28 -12.08 17.11
C ASP A 156 -21.21 -13.50 16.51
N SER A 157 -21.87 -14.46 17.18
CA SER A 157 -21.95 -15.86 16.76
C SER A 157 -22.75 -16.07 15.46
N GLU A 158 -23.61 -15.13 15.08
CA GLU A 158 -24.35 -15.15 13.81
C GLU A 158 -23.54 -14.49 12.68
N GLY A 159 -22.39 -13.89 12.99
CA GLY A 159 -21.54 -13.20 12.03
C GLY A 159 -21.96 -11.75 11.76
N LYS A 160 -22.84 -11.15 12.55
CA LYS A 160 -23.20 -9.73 12.45
C LYS A 160 -22.16 -8.86 13.11
N ILE A 161 -21.90 -7.68 12.52
CA ILE A 161 -20.99 -6.68 13.11
C ILE A 161 -21.63 -6.14 14.37
N VAL A 162 -20.93 -6.24 15.50
CA VAL A 162 -21.37 -5.72 16.80
C VAL A 162 -20.53 -4.56 17.30
N ALA A 163 -19.32 -4.37 16.75
CA ALA A 163 -18.47 -3.23 17.04
C ALA A 163 -17.46 -3.02 15.91
N GLN A 164 -17.10 -1.76 15.68
CA GLN A 164 -16.07 -1.35 14.74
C GLN A 164 -15.36 -0.10 15.24
N LYS A 165 -14.02 -0.10 15.21
CA LYS A 165 -13.22 1.08 15.55
C LYS A 165 -11.87 1.03 14.86
N ILE A 166 -11.37 2.18 14.43
CA ILE A 166 -10.05 2.32 13.78
C ILE A 166 -8.98 2.42 14.88
N PRO A 167 -7.93 1.57 14.84
CA PRO A 167 -6.79 1.71 15.74
C PRO A 167 -6.05 3.03 15.51
N GLU A 168 -5.40 3.55 16.55
CA GLU A 168 -4.44 4.65 16.44
C GLU A 168 -3.03 4.06 16.51
N PRO A 169 -2.43 3.69 15.36
CA PRO A 169 -1.10 3.11 15.34
C PRO A 169 -0.03 4.20 15.60
N SER A 170 1.11 3.79 16.15
CA SER A 170 2.25 4.66 16.40
C SER A 170 3.53 4.11 15.76
N TYR A 171 4.49 4.98 15.48
CA TYR A 171 5.82 4.58 15.04
C TYR A 171 6.91 5.37 15.74
N LYS A 172 8.11 4.81 15.74
CA LYS A 172 9.34 5.46 16.17
C LYS A 172 10.41 5.27 15.11
N ILE A 173 11.08 6.36 14.77
CA ILE A 173 12.34 6.31 14.00
C ILE A 173 13.46 6.21 15.02
N LEU A 174 14.17 5.09 15.00
CA LEU A 174 15.23 4.77 15.95
C LEU A 174 16.58 5.25 15.43
N ASN A 175 16.77 5.10 14.11
CA ASN A 175 17.95 5.57 13.43
C ASN A 175 17.59 6.01 12.00
N ASN A 176 18.15 7.12 11.55
CA ASN A 176 17.97 7.61 10.19
C ASN A 176 19.20 8.42 9.81
N TYR A 177 20.06 7.82 9.00
CA TYR A 177 21.20 8.50 8.43
C TYR A 177 21.39 8.07 7.00
N ALA A 178 22.00 8.95 6.21
CA ALA A 178 22.34 8.63 4.85
C ALA A 178 23.54 9.48 4.42
N SER A 179 24.32 8.92 3.51
CA SER A 179 25.61 9.44 3.08
C SER A 179 25.53 9.86 1.61
N ASN A 180 25.72 11.16 1.38
CA ASN A 180 25.74 11.76 0.05
C ASN A 180 26.85 11.19 -0.84
N ASP A 181 27.98 10.80 -0.26
CA ASP A 181 29.13 10.31 -1.03
C ASP A 181 28.88 8.93 -1.66
N SER A 182 27.91 8.18 -1.13
CA SER A 182 27.70 6.77 -1.49
C SER A 182 26.28 6.42 -1.91
N LYS A 183 25.35 7.41 -1.96
CA LYS A 183 23.91 7.17 -2.14
C LYS A 183 23.43 5.99 -1.30
N ASN A 184 23.87 5.98 -0.05
CA ASN A 184 23.58 4.95 0.93
C ASN A 184 22.70 5.56 2.01
N GLY A 185 21.67 4.84 2.43
CA GLY A 185 20.85 5.23 3.56
C GLY A 185 20.59 4.05 4.48
N HIS A 186 20.62 4.33 5.77
CA HIS A 186 20.15 3.47 6.83
C HIS A 186 18.89 4.04 7.48
N LEU A 187 17.87 3.21 7.63
CA LEU A 187 16.66 3.52 8.36
C LEU A 187 16.32 2.38 9.32
N GLU A 188 16.17 2.71 10.58
CA GLU A 188 15.68 1.82 11.61
C GLU A 188 14.40 2.41 12.20
N PHE A 189 13.34 1.61 12.24
CA PHE A 189 12.06 2.03 12.78
C PHE A 189 11.35 0.88 13.48
N SER A 190 10.41 1.26 14.33
CA SER A 190 9.37 0.36 14.83
C SER A 190 8.01 0.96 14.60
N TYR A 191 7.00 0.12 14.42
CA TYR A 191 5.61 0.53 14.53
C TYR A 191 4.84 -0.42 15.43
N GLU A 192 3.77 0.09 16.04
CA GLU A 192 2.86 -0.70 16.84
C GLU A 192 1.41 -0.26 16.65
N ALA A 193 0.48 -1.16 16.95
CA ALA A 193 -0.94 -0.83 17.06
C ALA A 193 -1.65 -1.73 18.09
N LYS A 194 -2.53 -1.12 18.89
CA LYS A 194 -3.39 -1.83 19.84
C LYS A 194 -4.80 -2.00 19.29
N ASP A 195 -5.46 -3.09 19.68
CA ASP A 195 -6.87 -3.27 19.38
C ASP A 195 -7.70 -2.21 20.13
N PRO A 196 -8.46 -1.35 19.41
CA PRO A 196 -9.21 -0.25 20.02
C PRO A 196 -10.55 -0.69 20.64
N LEU A 197 -10.95 -1.96 20.49
CA LEU A 197 -12.20 -2.55 20.98
C LEU A 197 -12.00 -3.43 22.22
N THR A 198 -10.78 -3.55 22.74
CA THR A 198 -10.45 -4.29 23.96
C THR A 198 -9.89 -3.36 25.04
N PRO A 199 -9.95 -3.75 26.32
CA PRO A 199 -9.44 -2.91 27.41
C PRO A 199 -7.92 -2.66 27.28
N SER A 200 -7.52 -1.38 27.26
CA SER A 200 -6.12 -0.99 26.99
C SER A 200 -5.10 -1.52 28.00
N ILE A 201 -5.49 -1.71 29.27
CA ILE A 201 -4.60 -2.13 30.37
C ILE A 201 -4.08 -3.56 30.21
N GLY A 202 -4.75 -4.42 29.43
CA GLY A 202 -4.35 -5.82 29.23
C GLY A 202 -4.23 -6.25 27.78
N THR A 203 -4.46 -5.34 26.83
CA THR A 203 -4.38 -5.65 25.40
C THR A 203 -2.95 -5.44 24.92
N PRO A 204 -2.27 -6.50 24.42
CA PRO A 204 -0.95 -6.34 23.84
C PRO A 204 -1.03 -5.54 22.52
N SER A 205 0.05 -4.85 22.20
CA SER A 205 0.23 -4.27 20.86
C SER A 205 0.61 -5.39 19.89
N LEU A 206 0.27 -5.24 18.61
CA LEU A 206 1.14 -5.80 17.58
C LEU A 206 2.30 -4.83 17.39
N ASP A 207 3.50 -5.33 17.23
CA ASP A 207 4.68 -4.53 16.95
C ASP A 207 5.58 -5.17 15.89
N VAL A 208 6.26 -4.31 15.16
CA VAL A 208 7.27 -4.70 14.17
C VAL A 208 8.42 -3.74 14.28
N TRP A 209 9.61 -4.30 14.39
CA TRP A 209 10.86 -3.58 14.22
C TRP A 209 11.46 -3.93 12.86
N ALA A 210 11.98 -2.92 12.16
CA ALA A 210 12.64 -3.11 10.90
C ALA A 210 13.86 -2.20 10.75
N SER A 211 14.90 -2.76 10.12
CA SER A 211 16.08 -2.03 9.70
C SER A 211 16.29 -2.21 8.20
N PHE A 212 16.62 -1.13 7.52
CA PHE A 212 16.87 -1.06 6.09
C PHE A 212 18.20 -0.38 5.82
N ASP A 213 19.04 -1.01 5.01
CA ASP A 213 20.16 -0.41 4.32
C ASP A 213 19.85 -0.43 2.82
N MET A 214 19.76 0.76 2.24
CA MET A 214 19.47 0.95 0.81
C MET A 214 20.63 1.69 0.16
N LYS A 215 21.15 1.15 -0.95
CA LYS A 215 22.24 1.75 -1.70
C LYS A 215 21.99 1.69 -3.20
N GLU A 216 22.03 2.85 -3.84
CA GLU A 216 21.96 2.95 -5.30
C GLU A 216 23.37 2.97 -5.91
N THR A 217 23.63 2.12 -6.91
CA THR A 217 24.92 2.08 -7.62
C THR A 217 24.69 1.78 -9.11
N GLY A 218 24.87 2.80 -9.94
CA GLY A 218 24.61 2.72 -11.36
C GLY A 218 23.13 2.42 -11.63
N ASP A 219 22.87 1.23 -12.18
CA ASP A 219 21.53 0.74 -12.51
C ASP A 219 21.06 -0.38 -11.56
N ASN A 220 21.62 -0.41 -10.34
CA ASN A 220 21.26 -1.37 -9.30
C ASN A 220 20.91 -0.66 -8.00
N LEU A 221 19.89 -1.19 -7.33
CA LEU A 221 19.50 -0.84 -5.97
C LEU A 221 19.74 -2.06 -5.06
N SER A 222 20.74 -1.96 -4.20
CA SER A 222 21.00 -2.94 -3.16
C SER A 222 20.13 -2.64 -1.94
N ILE A 223 19.44 -3.65 -1.43
CA ILE A 223 18.61 -3.57 -0.23
C ILE A 223 19.01 -4.71 0.70
N ASN A 224 19.47 -4.35 1.89
CA ASN A 224 19.55 -5.27 3.01
C ASN A 224 18.53 -4.82 4.04
N ALA A 225 17.69 -5.74 4.52
CA ALA A 225 16.73 -5.40 5.55
C ALA A 225 16.47 -6.58 6.48
N SER A 226 16.10 -6.28 7.72
CA SER A 226 15.71 -7.28 8.72
C SER A 226 14.41 -6.85 9.36
N PHE A 227 13.52 -7.81 9.58
CA PHE A 227 12.21 -7.60 10.19
C PHE A 227 12.07 -8.50 11.41
N MET A 228 11.70 -7.91 12.54
CA MET A 228 11.44 -8.57 13.81
C MET A 228 10.05 -8.21 14.32
N GLY A 229 9.41 -9.09 15.09
CA GLY A 229 8.09 -8.85 15.67
C GLY A 229 7.53 -10.07 16.40
N ASP A 230 6.27 -10.02 16.78
CA ASP A 230 5.59 -11.04 17.62
C ASP A 230 5.14 -12.32 16.90
N ASN A 231 5.56 -12.57 15.65
CA ASN A 231 5.15 -13.75 14.85
C ASN A 231 3.62 -13.85 14.58
N PHE A 232 2.86 -12.82 14.98
CA PHE A 232 1.47 -12.55 14.64
C PHE A 232 1.28 -11.02 14.60
N PRO A 233 0.56 -10.45 13.61
CA PRO A 233 -0.01 -11.12 12.45
C PRO A 233 1.05 -11.34 11.33
N SER A 234 0.66 -11.72 10.10
CA SER A 234 1.59 -11.79 8.97
C SER A 234 2.20 -10.42 8.68
N THR A 235 3.41 -10.41 8.12
CA THR A 235 4.10 -9.19 7.69
C THR A 235 4.56 -9.32 6.24
N GLU A 236 4.43 -8.25 5.47
CA GLU A 236 4.98 -8.14 4.12
C GLU A 236 5.63 -6.78 3.90
N ALA A 237 6.62 -6.74 3.00
CA ALA A 237 7.25 -5.52 2.55
C ALA A 237 7.44 -5.53 1.03
N PHE A 238 7.26 -4.37 0.40
CA PHE A 238 7.49 -4.19 -1.04
C PHE A 238 7.92 -2.76 -1.36
N ILE A 239 8.53 -2.62 -2.53
CA ILE A 239 9.08 -1.37 -3.06
C ILE A 239 8.44 -1.07 -4.43
N GLN A 240 8.32 0.21 -4.79
CA GLN A 240 7.78 0.64 -6.08
C GLN A 240 8.82 1.41 -6.90
N ASP A 241 8.78 1.23 -8.21
CA ASP A 241 9.60 1.96 -9.17
C ASP A 241 8.87 3.17 -9.79
N GLN A 242 9.52 3.79 -10.77
CA GLN A 242 9.02 4.98 -11.46
C GLN A 242 7.84 4.73 -12.40
N SER A 243 7.69 3.50 -12.89
CA SER A 243 6.49 3.09 -13.64
C SER A 243 5.30 2.78 -12.74
N GLY A 244 5.50 2.75 -11.42
CA GLY A 244 4.52 2.24 -10.47
C GLY A 244 4.52 0.72 -10.34
N THR A 245 5.47 0.02 -10.98
CA THR A 245 5.65 -1.42 -10.80
C THR A 245 6.16 -1.69 -9.39
N ARG A 246 5.56 -2.68 -8.74
CA ARG A 246 5.89 -3.07 -7.37
C ARG A 246 6.56 -4.42 -7.31
N LEU A 247 7.55 -4.52 -6.42
CA LEU A 247 8.36 -5.70 -6.20
C LEU A 247 8.36 -6.05 -4.72
N PHE A 248 8.05 -7.30 -4.38
CA PHE A 248 8.17 -7.77 -3.01
C PHE A 248 9.63 -7.75 -2.54
N LEU A 249 9.84 -7.25 -1.33
CA LEU A 249 11.08 -7.43 -0.58
C LEU A 249 11.01 -8.73 0.22
N GLY A 250 9.85 -9.03 0.79
CA GLY A 250 9.60 -10.27 1.52
C GLY A 250 8.18 -10.34 2.08
N ALA A 251 7.79 -11.54 2.52
CA ALA A 251 6.56 -11.77 3.26
C ALA A 251 6.69 -13.01 4.15
N SER A 252 6.15 -12.94 5.36
CA SER A 252 6.05 -14.06 6.29
C SER A 252 4.63 -14.17 6.82
N LYS A 253 4.14 -15.40 6.88
CA LYS A 253 2.82 -15.72 7.38
C LYS A 253 2.85 -15.82 8.89
N GLU A 254 1.79 -15.36 9.55
CA GLU A 254 1.65 -15.57 10.99
C GLU A 254 1.78 -17.06 11.34
N LYS A 255 2.58 -17.37 12.35
CA LYS A 255 2.66 -18.72 12.97
C LYS A 255 2.11 -18.72 14.39
N GLY A 256 2.03 -17.52 15.00
CA GLY A 256 1.45 -17.31 16.32
C GLY A 256 -0.06 -17.09 16.27
N ASN A 257 -0.61 -16.68 17.42
CA ASN A 257 -1.98 -16.22 17.58
C ASN A 257 -2.00 -14.97 18.48
N ILE A 258 -3.18 -14.49 18.88
CA ILE A 258 -3.30 -13.29 19.73
C ILE A 258 -2.49 -13.41 21.04
N LEU A 259 -2.36 -14.60 21.61
CA LEU A 259 -1.56 -14.79 22.83
C LEU A 259 -0.06 -14.61 22.59
N THR A 260 0.41 -14.73 21.35
CA THR A 260 1.81 -14.52 20.98
C THR A 260 2.20 -13.04 21.01
N LEU A 261 1.23 -12.13 21.00
CA LEU A 261 1.46 -10.69 21.15
C LEU A 261 1.90 -10.30 22.58
N TYR A 262 1.79 -11.20 23.56
CA TYR A 262 2.31 -10.94 24.90
C TYR A 262 3.80 -11.27 24.95
N GLY A 263 4.65 -10.24 25.00
CA GLY A 263 6.10 -10.41 25.04
C GLY A 263 6.81 -9.21 24.42
N GLU A 264 8.07 -9.44 24.03
CA GLU A 264 8.87 -8.49 23.24
C GLU A 264 8.95 -9.01 21.79
N ALA A 265 9.00 -8.10 20.82
CA ALA A 265 9.21 -8.36 19.39
C ALA A 265 10.62 -8.89 19.05
N ASP A 266 10.96 -10.09 19.51
CA ASP A 266 12.29 -10.67 19.33
C ASP A 266 12.37 -11.76 18.25
N VAL A 267 11.24 -12.10 17.60
CA VAL A 267 11.20 -13.15 16.58
C VAL A 267 11.58 -12.59 15.21
N ASN A 268 12.58 -13.20 14.59
CA ASN A 268 12.93 -12.92 13.20
C ASN A 268 11.79 -13.35 12.26
N ILE A 269 11.18 -12.36 11.59
CA ILE A 269 10.07 -12.57 10.65
C ILE A 269 10.63 -12.96 9.28
N PHE A 270 11.48 -12.11 8.69
CA PHE A 270 12.25 -12.41 7.48
C PHE A 270 13.42 -11.44 7.30
N GLN A 271 14.38 -11.85 6.46
CA GLN A 271 15.50 -11.02 6.03
C GLN A 271 15.44 -10.77 4.52
N VAL A 272 15.96 -9.62 4.11
CA VAL A 272 16.08 -9.19 2.74
C VAL A 272 17.56 -9.00 2.44
N ASN A 273 18.03 -9.63 1.37
CA ASN A 273 19.32 -9.36 0.75
C ASN A 273 19.08 -9.41 -0.76
N MET A 274 18.87 -8.25 -1.35
CA MET A 274 18.40 -8.10 -2.72
C MET A 274 19.23 -7.09 -3.50
N ASN A 275 19.48 -7.41 -4.77
CA ASN A 275 20.00 -6.46 -5.74
C ASN A 275 18.97 -6.32 -6.86
N ILE A 276 18.30 -5.18 -6.91
CA ILE A 276 17.25 -4.89 -7.87
C ILE A 276 17.87 -4.16 -9.05
N LYS A 277 17.72 -4.72 -10.25
CA LYS A 277 18.12 -4.10 -11.50
C LYS A 277 17.02 -3.18 -11.99
N PHE A 278 17.35 -1.96 -12.40
CA PHE A 278 16.42 -1.05 -13.05
C PHE A 278 16.98 -0.49 -14.37
N ASP A 279 16.10 0.01 -15.23
CA ASP A 279 16.47 0.60 -16.52
C ASP A 279 16.85 2.09 -16.38
N LYS A 280 17.22 2.75 -17.48
CA LYS A 280 17.58 4.18 -17.48
C LYS A 280 16.43 5.12 -17.09
N LYS A 281 15.19 4.63 -17.08
CA LYS A 281 13.99 5.36 -16.64
C LYS A 281 13.63 5.05 -15.18
N GLY A 282 14.45 4.24 -14.50
CA GLY A 282 14.22 3.82 -13.12
C GLY A 282 13.16 2.72 -12.98
N ASN A 283 12.80 2.02 -14.06
CA ASN A 283 11.83 0.92 -14.00
C ASN A 283 12.54 -0.40 -13.64
N PHE A 284 11.96 -1.17 -12.74
CA PHE A 284 12.47 -2.48 -12.35
C PHE A 284 12.48 -3.44 -13.53
N VAL A 285 13.66 -4.02 -13.78
CA VAL A 285 13.87 -5.10 -14.74
C VAL A 285 13.75 -6.45 -14.03
N GLY A 286 14.27 -6.55 -12.80
CA GLY A 286 14.24 -7.79 -12.03
C GLY A 286 15.19 -7.79 -10.83
N VAL A 287 15.31 -8.94 -10.19
CA VAL A 287 16.19 -9.16 -9.03
C VAL A 287 17.35 -10.04 -9.45
N ARG A 288 18.57 -9.61 -9.17
CA ARG A 288 19.78 -10.38 -9.44
C ARG A 288 20.07 -11.33 -8.27
N GLN A 289 20.14 -12.63 -8.57
CA GLN A 289 20.58 -13.68 -7.65
C GLN A 289 21.74 -14.45 -8.29
N GLY A 290 22.96 -14.21 -7.80
CA GLY A 290 24.17 -14.66 -8.48
C GLY A 290 24.20 -14.12 -9.91
N ASP A 291 24.37 -15.00 -10.89
CA ASP A 291 24.39 -14.65 -12.31
C ASP A 291 23.00 -14.52 -12.93
N GLN A 292 21.95 -14.96 -12.24
CA GLN A 292 20.59 -14.95 -12.77
C GLN A 292 19.89 -13.62 -12.52
N LEU A 293 19.21 -13.11 -13.54
CA LEU A 293 18.27 -12.00 -13.41
C LEU A 293 16.85 -12.55 -13.43
N ILE A 294 16.19 -12.47 -12.29
CA ILE A 294 14.82 -12.95 -12.09
C ILE A 294 13.84 -11.82 -12.42
N PRO A 295 12.96 -11.96 -13.43
CA PRO A 295 11.97 -10.93 -13.75
C PRO A 295 11.04 -10.62 -12.58
N VAL A 296 10.62 -9.36 -12.45
CA VAL A 296 9.73 -8.87 -11.37
C VAL A 296 8.50 -9.76 -11.15
N THR A 297 7.84 -10.16 -12.23
CA THR A 297 6.63 -11.00 -12.18
C THR A 297 6.91 -12.37 -11.58
N TYR A 298 8.03 -12.99 -11.95
CA TYR A 298 8.42 -14.30 -11.41
C TYR A 298 8.88 -14.19 -9.97
N TRP A 299 9.66 -13.15 -9.64
CA TRP A 299 10.05 -12.86 -8.25
C TRP A 299 8.83 -12.74 -7.33
N ASN A 300 7.87 -11.89 -7.70
CA ASN A 300 6.69 -11.67 -6.89
C ASN A 300 5.89 -12.97 -6.69
N LYS A 301 5.73 -13.77 -7.76
CA LYS A 301 5.06 -15.07 -7.68
C LYS A 301 5.78 -16.01 -6.72
N GLN A 302 7.11 -16.06 -6.73
CA GLN A 302 7.87 -16.89 -5.81
C GLN A 302 7.62 -16.52 -4.34
N ILE A 303 7.59 -15.23 -4.01
CA ILE A 303 7.31 -14.76 -2.64
C ILE A 303 5.91 -15.20 -2.20
N GLN A 304 4.90 -15.01 -3.07
CA GLN A 304 3.53 -15.43 -2.79
C GLN A 304 3.40 -16.94 -2.60
N GLU A 305 4.06 -17.74 -3.44
CA GLU A 305 4.02 -19.21 -3.31
C GLU A 305 4.79 -19.70 -2.07
N LYS A 306 5.89 -19.05 -1.69
CA LYS A 306 6.58 -19.33 -0.43
C LYS A 306 5.69 -19.04 0.77
N PHE A 307 4.98 -17.92 0.77
CA PHE A 307 4.05 -17.55 1.83
C PHE A 307 2.95 -18.59 2.03
N LYS A 308 2.34 -19.08 0.94
CA LYS A 308 1.26 -20.08 1.00
C LYS A 308 1.69 -21.41 1.62
N LYS A 309 2.97 -21.75 1.55
CA LYS A 309 3.56 -23.00 2.09
C LYS A 309 3.93 -22.91 3.57
N GLN A 310 3.81 -21.74 4.19
CA GLN A 310 4.06 -21.52 5.61
C GLN A 310 2.86 -21.93 6.47
#